data_AF-A0A9P8UMI3-F1
#
_entry.id   AF-A0A9P8UMI3-F1
#
_cell.length_a   1.000
_cell.length_b   1.000
_cell.length_c   1.000
_cell.angle_alpha   90.00
_cell.angle_beta   90.00
_cell.angle_gamma   90.00
#
_symmetry.space_group_name_H-M   'P 1'
#
loop_
_entity.id
_entity.type
_entity.pdbx_description
1 polymer ?
#
loop_
_entity_poly.entity_id
_entity_poly.type
_entity_poly.pdbx_seq_one_letter_code
_entity_poly.pdbx_strand_id
1 'polypeptide(L)'
;MDFVTPIGAPFRDAVRDNLSKVTEIISPYGATKIRVVPEIQPPREDCAWHEFNPNYKQEMRPYGTDEAIFKMVILLDGSTKKSSALNHNLPGVTTYLTNLEDLFKQHPQRPTLFKSHGRRDNIIVLKNREKLNPIPPELVVQSYHRGLIIGGFGGSPLPRGLPILICDICVAADAGIIGSLSCVLS
;
A
#
# COMPACT_ATOMS: atom_id res chain seq x y z
N MET A 1 13.97 17.82 -18.78
CA MET A 1 13.08 17.43 -17.68
C MET A 1 13.99 17.07 -16.53
N ASP A 2 13.84 17.73 -15.40
CA ASP A 2 14.80 17.63 -14.30
C ASP A 2 14.42 16.51 -13.33
N PHE A 3 13.12 16.32 -13.09
CA PHE A 3 12.58 15.21 -12.30
C PHE A 3 11.17 14.81 -12.75
N VAL A 4 10.75 13.60 -12.35
CA VAL A 4 9.39 13.08 -12.54
C VAL A 4 8.83 12.63 -11.19
N THR A 5 7.57 12.99 -10.92
CA THR A 5 6.91 12.70 -9.65
C THR A 5 5.63 11.90 -9.86
N PRO A 6 5.64 10.57 -9.66
CA PRO A 6 4.40 9.81 -9.60
C PRO A 6 3.62 10.16 -8.33
N ILE A 7 2.31 10.34 -8.45
CA ILE A 7 1.40 10.62 -7.34
C ILE A 7 0.30 9.55 -7.34
N GLY A 8 -0.02 9.01 -6.16
CA GLY A 8 -1.14 8.10 -5.94
C GLY A 8 -0.85 6.61 -6.19
N ALA A 9 0.07 6.27 -7.10
CA ALA A 9 0.52 4.89 -7.31
C ALA A 9 2.00 4.85 -7.75
N PRO A 10 2.77 3.83 -7.32
CA PRO A 10 4.14 3.67 -7.77
C PRO A 10 4.21 3.30 -9.26
N PHE A 11 5.29 3.69 -9.93
CA PHE A 11 5.61 3.17 -11.26
C PHE A 11 5.81 1.64 -11.20
N ARG A 12 5.52 0.98 -12.32
CA ARG A 12 5.98 -0.40 -12.54
C ARG A 12 7.50 -0.43 -12.47
N ASP A 13 8.06 -1.48 -11.85
CA ASP A 13 9.51 -1.59 -11.63
C ASP A 13 10.29 -1.38 -12.95
N ALA A 14 9.91 -2.05 -14.05
CA ALA A 14 10.56 -1.89 -15.35
C ALA A 14 10.51 -0.45 -15.94
N VAL A 15 9.43 0.29 -15.68
CA VAL A 15 9.29 1.68 -16.13
C VAL A 15 10.16 2.58 -15.27
N ARG A 16 10.12 2.40 -13.95
CA ARG A 16 10.97 3.12 -13.00
C ARG A 16 12.45 2.91 -13.34
N ASP A 17 12.89 1.68 -13.56
CA ASP A 17 14.30 1.35 -13.78
C ASP A 17 14.85 1.92 -15.10
N ASN A 18 13.99 2.20 -16.07
CA ASN A 18 14.37 2.92 -17.29
C ASN A 18 14.37 4.44 -17.08
N LEU A 19 13.36 4.98 -16.40
CA LEU A 19 13.27 6.40 -16.08
C LEU A 19 14.40 6.84 -15.14
N SER A 20 14.77 6.01 -14.17
CA SER A 20 15.85 6.26 -13.21
C SER A 20 17.24 6.24 -13.85
N LYS A 21 17.38 6.03 -15.17
CA LYS A 21 18.63 6.24 -15.90
C LYS A 21 18.73 7.63 -16.50
N VAL A 22 17.60 8.23 -16.86
CA VAL A 22 17.52 9.48 -17.64
C VAL A 22 16.99 10.68 -16.85
N THR A 23 16.22 10.46 -15.78
CA THR A 23 15.66 11.51 -14.92
C THR A 23 15.75 11.14 -13.45
N GLU A 24 15.65 12.11 -12.56
CA GLU A 24 15.37 11.88 -11.14
C GLU A 24 13.89 11.48 -10.97
N ILE A 25 13.62 10.55 -10.04
CA ILE A 25 12.27 10.12 -9.68
C ILE A 25 12.07 10.46 -8.21
N ILE A 26 11.09 11.31 -7.94
CA ILE A 26 10.72 11.73 -6.59
C ILE A 26 9.31 11.21 -6.34
N SER A 27 9.16 10.22 -5.47
CA SER A 27 7.87 9.56 -5.20
C SER A 27 7.37 9.94 -3.80
N PRO A 28 6.72 11.10 -3.62
CA PRO A 28 6.24 11.52 -2.31
C PRO A 28 5.10 10.62 -1.84
N TYR A 29 5.15 10.20 -0.59
CA TYR A 29 4.04 9.54 0.07
C TYR A 29 3.11 10.56 0.73
N GLY A 30 1.81 10.36 0.56
CA GLY A 30 0.82 11.22 1.19
C GLY A 30 -0.60 10.78 0.94
N ALA A 31 -1.52 11.31 1.73
CA ALA A 31 -2.95 11.14 1.54
C ALA A 31 -3.68 12.43 1.93
N THR A 32 -4.93 12.59 1.48
CA THR A 32 -5.73 13.81 1.68
C THR A 32 -5.75 14.28 3.13
N LYS A 33 -5.81 13.35 4.10
CA LYS A 33 -5.87 13.66 5.53
C LYS A 33 -4.52 14.03 6.15
N ILE A 34 -3.41 13.48 5.64
CA ILE A 34 -2.05 13.66 6.18
C ILE A 34 -1.17 14.60 5.36
N ARG A 35 -1.67 15.07 4.21
CA ARG A 35 -0.89 15.77 3.17
C ARG A 35 0.30 14.90 2.72
N VAL A 36 1.35 15.51 2.20
CA VAL A 36 2.61 14.83 1.89
C VAL A 36 3.41 14.69 3.18
N VAL A 37 3.88 13.47 3.46
CA VAL A 37 4.78 13.18 4.57
C VAL A 37 6.18 13.67 4.19
N PRO A 38 6.88 14.44 5.04
CA PRO A 38 8.24 14.86 4.77
C PRO A 38 9.19 13.66 4.69
N GLU A 39 9.94 13.60 3.60
CA GLU A 39 10.89 12.53 3.29
C GLU A 39 12.28 13.12 3.00
N ILE A 40 13.30 12.32 3.27
CA ILE A 40 14.67 12.52 2.81
C ILE A 40 14.75 11.85 1.44
N GLN A 41 15.30 12.56 0.44
CA GLN A 41 15.43 11.99 -0.90
C GLN A 41 16.44 10.83 -0.85
N PRO A 42 16.01 9.58 -1.13
CA PRO A 42 16.94 8.45 -1.22
C PRO A 42 17.82 8.59 -2.47
N PRO A 43 18.97 7.90 -2.51
CA PRO A 43 19.80 7.86 -3.70
C PRO A 43 19.05 7.18 -4.86
N ARG A 44 19.53 7.40 -6.09
CA ARG A 44 18.80 7.08 -7.32
C ARG A 44 18.47 5.59 -7.46
N GLU A 45 19.38 4.72 -7.02
CA GLU A 45 19.22 3.27 -6.95
C GLU A 45 18.04 2.86 -6.06
N ASP A 46 17.73 3.67 -5.05
CA ASP A 46 16.68 3.42 -4.07
C ASP A 46 15.45 4.31 -4.29
N CYS A 47 15.25 4.87 -5.49
CA CYS A 47 14.10 5.73 -5.82
C CYS A 47 12.72 5.04 -5.68
N ALA A 48 12.70 3.73 -5.45
CA ALA A 48 11.50 2.94 -5.14
C ALA A 48 11.13 2.94 -3.64
N TRP A 49 12.03 3.42 -2.80
CA TRP A 49 11.93 3.38 -1.35
C TRP A 49 11.68 4.78 -0.80
N HIS A 50 11.05 4.82 0.36
CA HIS A 50 10.79 6.03 1.11
C HIS A 50 11.73 6.08 2.30
N GLU A 51 12.41 7.20 2.47
CA GLU A 51 13.14 7.51 3.69
C GLU A 51 12.40 8.62 4.44
N PHE A 52 11.60 8.25 5.44
CA PHE A 52 10.80 9.24 6.15
C PHE A 52 11.67 10.11 7.06
N ASN A 53 11.41 11.42 7.09
CA ASN A 53 12.19 12.35 7.91
C ASN A 53 11.99 12.01 9.40
N PRO A 54 13.05 11.65 10.15
CA PRO A 54 12.93 11.21 11.53
C PRO A 54 12.33 12.28 12.47
N ASN A 55 12.36 13.56 12.08
CA ASN A 55 11.81 14.66 12.87
C ASN A 55 10.29 14.85 12.69
N TYR A 56 9.65 14.15 11.75
CA TYR A 56 8.21 14.28 11.51
C TYR A 56 7.34 13.49 12.50
N LYS A 57 7.96 12.77 13.45
CA LYS A 57 7.29 12.00 14.52
C LYS A 57 6.35 10.90 14.00
N GLN A 58 6.80 10.21 12.96
CA GLN A 58 6.22 8.96 12.49
C GLN A 58 6.95 7.76 13.09
N GLU A 59 6.19 6.71 13.41
CA GLU A 59 6.71 5.41 13.81
C GLU A 59 6.28 4.35 12.80
N MET A 60 7.19 3.43 12.49
CA MET A 60 6.91 2.24 11.69
C MET A 60 6.68 1.08 12.66
N ARG A 61 5.43 0.62 12.77
CA ARG A 61 5.03 -0.45 13.69
C ARG A 61 4.84 -1.77 12.95
N PRO A 62 5.41 -2.89 13.42
CA PRO A 62 5.19 -4.19 12.79
C PRO A 62 3.71 -4.52 12.62
N TYR A 63 3.35 -5.16 11.51
CA TYR A 63 1.98 -5.53 11.20
C TYR A 63 1.86 -6.96 10.69
N GLY A 64 1.10 -7.78 11.42
CA GLY A 64 0.86 -9.17 11.07
C GLY A 64 1.95 -10.10 11.58
N THR A 65 2.11 -11.24 10.91
CA THR A 65 3.11 -12.28 11.23
C THR A 65 4.38 -12.16 10.40
N ASP A 66 4.40 -11.29 9.39
CA ASP A 66 5.59 -11.00 8.58
C ASP A 66 6.38 -9.89 9.28
N GLU A 67 7.59 -10.22 9.72
CA GLU A 67 8.48 -9.30 10.45
C GLU A 67 8.93 -8.10 9.61
N ALA A 68 8.84 -8.18 8.28
CA ALA A 68 9.25 -7.11 7.38
C ALA A 68 8.10 -6.15 7.00
N ILE A 69 6.86 -6.40 7.44
CA ILE A 69 5.70 -5.56 7.13
C ILE A 69 5.40 -4.62 8.29
N PHE A 70 5.27 -3.34 7.98
CA PHE A 70 5.06 -2.26 8.92
C PHE A 70 3.86 -1.42 8.53
N LYS A 71 3.27 -0.78 9.53
CA LYS A 71 2.31 0.31 9.39
C LYS A 71 2.92 1.60 9.86
N MET A 72 2.64 2.66 9.12
CA MET A 72 2.96 3.99 9.58
C MET A 72 1.95 4.47 10.61
N VAL A 73 2.49 5.01 11.69
CA VAL A 73 1.79 5.73 12.72
C VAL A 73 2.32 7.14 12.76
N ILE A 74 1.43 8.13 12.72
CA ILE A 74 1.82 9.52 13.00
C ILE A 74 1.47 9.84 14.44
N LEU A 75 2.48 10.19 15.23
CA LEU A 75 2.31 10.63 16.61
C LEU A 75 1.97 12.11 16.62
N LEU A 76 0.88 12.47 17.27
CA LEU A 76 0.44 13.86 17.39
C LEU A 76 0.70 14.33 18.81
N ASP A 77 1.37 15.46 18.96
CA ASP A 77 1.51 16.15 20.26
C ASP A 77 1.58 17.66 20.06
N GLY A 78 1.80 18.41 21.14
CA GLY A 78 1.93 19.87 21.10
C GLY A 78 3.00 20.38 20.12
N SER A 79 4.07 19.63 19.88
CA SER A 79 5.14 20.01 18.94
C SER A 79 4.73 19.81 17.47
N THR A 80 3.84 18.87 17.18
CA THR A 80 3.37 18.58 15.81
C THR A 80 2.29 19.52 15.30
N LYS A 81 1.76 20.42 16.16
CA LYS A 81 0.64 21.31 15.83
C LYS A 81 0.82 22.12 14.55
N LYS A 82 2.05 22.51 14.23
CA LYS A 82 2.38 23.31 13.04
C LYS A 82 2.90 22.48 11.86
N SER A 83 3.36 21.26 12.10
CA SER A 83 4.03 20.42 11.08
C SER A 83 3.12 19.33 10.51
N SER A 84 2.21 18.78 11.31
CA SER A 84 1.32 17.70 10.89
C SER A 84 -0.03 18.25 10.41
N ALA A 85 -0.41 17.91 9.18
CA ALA A 85 -1.70 18.28 8.59
C ALA A 85 -2.89 17.66 9.35
N LEU A 86 -2.67 16.56 10.07
CA LEU A 86 -3.72 15.91 10.87
C LEU A 86 -4.27 16.81 11.97
N ASN A 87 -3.41 17.66 12.58
CA ASN A 87 -3.85 18.60 13.61
C ASN A 87 -4.85 19.63 13.09
N HIS A 88 -4.81 19.94 11.79
CA HIS A 88 -5.76 20.83 11.13
C HIS A 88 -6.99 20.06 10.60
N ASN A 89 -6.76 18.93 9.93
CA ASN A 89 -7.81 18.20 9.21
C ASN A 89 -8.70 17.37 10.14
N LEU A 90 -8.22 17.00 11.32
CA LEU A 90 -8.95 16.20 12.31
C LEU A 90 -8.85 16.86 13.70
N PRO A 91 -9.49 18.04 13.90
CA PRO A 91 -9.46 18.73 15.19
C PRO A 91 -10.12 17.86 16.27
N GLY A 92 -9.42 17.63 17.38
CA GLY A 92 -9.91 16.80 18.48
C GLY A 92 -9.42 15.35 18.47
N VAL A 93 -8.67 14.91 17.46
CA VAL A 93 -7.89 13.65 17.56
C VAL A 93 -6.70 13.90 18.48
N THR A 94 -6.90 13.60 19.76
CA THR A 94 -5.91 13.84 20.81
C THR A 94 -4.89 12.70 20.90
N THR A 95 -3.70 13.06 20.44
CA THR A 95 -2.41 12.93 21.14
C THR A 95 -1.58 11.65 21.12
N TYR A 96 -2.00 10.54 20.51
CA TYR A 96 -1.09 9.37 20.56
C TYR A 96 -0.93 8.55 19.30
N LEU A 97 -1.88 8.53 18.36
CA LEU A 97 -1.79 7.59 17.26
C LEU A 97 -2.80 7.89 16.15
N THR A 98 -2.35 8.25 14.95
CA THR A 98 -3.17 7.99 13.74
C THR A 98 -2.52 6.86 12.96
N ASN A 99 -3.20 5.71 12.93
CA ASN A 99 -2.77 4.57 12.12
C ASN A 99 -3.20 4.77 10.67
N LEU A 100 -2.24 4.70 9.77
CA LEU A 100 -2.51 4.65 8.34
C LEU A 100 -2.79 3.21 7.92
N GLU A 101 -3.68 3.04 6.96
CA GLU A 101 -4.04 1.72 6.42
C GLU A 101 -3.01 1.22 5.41
N ASP A 102 -2.15 2.10 4.92
CA ASP A 102 -1.02 1.77 4.07
C ASP A 102 0.01 0.93 4.85
N LEU A 103 0.39 -0.17 4.22
CA LEU A 103 1.41 -1.09 4.65
C LEU A 103 2.70 -0.81 3.89
N PHE A 104 3.81 -0.96 4.60
CA PHE A 104 5.15 -0.74 4.09
C PHE A 104 5.99 -1.98 4.33
N LYS A 105 6.90 -2.29 3.42
CA LYS A 105 7.91 -3.32 3.58
C LYS A 105 9.25 -2.64 3.87
N GLN A 106 9.92 -3.05 4.94
CA GLN A 106 11.25 -2.52 5.28
C GLN A 106 12.32 -3.09 4.32
N HIS A 107 13.31 -2.27 3.98
CA HIS A 107 14.44 -2.71 3.16
C HIS A 107 15.33 -3.69 3.95
N PRO A 108 15.70 -4.86 3.39
CA PRO A 108 16.42 -5.89 4.14
C PRO A 108 17.79 -5.45 4.69
N GLN A 109 18.52 -4.62 3.95
CA GLN A 109 19.85 -4.12 4.33
C GLN A 109 19.85 -2.69 4.92
N ARG A 110 18.76 -1.92 4.79
CA ARG A 110 18.71 -0.48 5.11
C ARG A 110 17.46 -0.16 5.95
N PRO A 111 17.51 -0.28 7.29
CA PRO A 111 16.31 -0.19 8.14
C PRO A 111 15.53 1.13 8.06
N THR A 112 16.13 2.21 7.54
CA THR A 112 15.47 3.52 7.36
C THR A 112 14.62 3.60 6.09
N LEU A 113 14.76 2.63 5.18
CA LEU A 113 14.07 2.60 3.90
C LEU A 113 12.83 1.70 3.92
N PHE A 114 11.74 2.21 3.39
CA PHE A 114 10.44 1.53 3.34
C PHE A 114 9.84 1.60 1.94
N LYS A 115 9.36 0.47 1.39
CA LYS A 115 8.64 0.44 0.11
C LYS A 115 7.16 0.25 0.37
N SER A 116 6.29 0.97 -0.34
CA SER A 116 4.85 0.73 -0.26
C SER A 116 4.53 -0.73 -0.60
N HIS A 117 3.88 -1.43 0.33
CA HIS A 117 3.50 -2.83 0.18
C HIS A 117 2.05 -2.96 -0.30
N GLY A 118 1.18 -2.04 0.07
CA GLY A 118 -0.23 -2.04 -0.31
C GLY A 118 -1.09 -1.46 0.81
N ARG A 119 -2.41 -1.59 0.70
CA ARG A 119 -3.32 -1.17 1.77
C ARG A 119 -3.91 -2.35 2.51
N ARG A 120 -4.10 -2.20 3.82
CA ARG A 120 -4.72 -3.22 4.67
C ARG A 120 -6.13 -3.57 4.24
N ASP A 121 -6.95 -2.57 3.91
CA ASP A 121 -8.33 -2.77 3.46
C ASP A 121 -8.42 -3.47 2.10
N ASN A 122 -7.32 -3.52 1.36
CA ASN A 122 -7.21 -4.26 0.10
C ASN A 122 -6.66 -5.69 0.28
N ILE A 123 -6.40 -6.15 1.51
CA ILE A 123 -5.99 -7.54 1.76
C ILE A 123 -7.22 -8.45 1.59
N ILE A 124 -7.12 -9.38 0.65
CA ILE A 124 -8.11 -10.43 0.44
C ILE A 124 -7.81 -11.54 1.44
N VAL A 125 -8.76 -11.84 2.32
CA VAL A 125 -8.67 -12.98 3.24
C VAL A 125 -9.31 -14.19 2.58
N LEU A 126 -8.50 -15.20 2.28
CA LEU A 126 -8.94 -16.46 1.69
C LEU A 126 -9.63 -17.34 2.74
N LYS A 127 -10.43 -18.32 2.31
CA LYS A 127 -11.17 -19.24 3.20
C LYS A 127 -10.28 -20.02 4.16
N ASN A 128 -9.08 -20.38 3.71
CA ASN A 128 -8.04 -21.03 4.52
C ASN A 128 -7.39 -20.08 5.53
N ARG A 129 -7.89 -18.84 5.65
CA ARG A 129 -7.40 -17.75 6.50
C ARG A 129 -6.04 -17.19 6.08
N GLU A 130 -5.55 -17.56 4.89
CA GLU A 130 -4.39 -16.91 4.30
C GLU A 130 -4.75 -15.49 3.83
N LYS A 131 -3.78 -14.59 3.93
CA LYS A 131 -3.91 -13.19 3.55
C LYS A 131 -3.20 -12.98 2.23
N LEU A 132 -3.95 -12.59 1.21
CA LEU A 132 -3.44 -12.26 -0.10
C LEU A 132 -3.45 -10.75 -0.30
N ASN A 133 -2.30 -10.19 -0.62
CA ASN A 133 -2.21 -8.82 -1.12
C ASN A 133 -2.36 -8.88 -2.66
N PRO A 134 -3.38 -8.24 -3.26
CA PRO A 134 -3.63 -8.32 -4.70
C PRO A 134 -2.61 -7.53 -5.53
N ILE A 135 -1.91 -6.55 -4.96
CA ILE A 135 -1.03 -5.64 -5.71
C ILE A 135 0.18 -6.38 -6.33
N PRO A 136 0.97 -7.19 -5.61
CA PRO A 136 2.06 -7.94 -6.22
C PRO A 136 1.63 -8.86 -7.39
N PRO A 137 0.61 -9.73 -7.25
CA PRO A 137 0.16 -10.58 -8.37
C PRO A 137 -0.46 -9.77 -9.52
N GLU A 138 -1.17 -8.67 -9.25
CA GLU A 138 -1.63 -7.76 -10.30
C GLU A 138 -0.46 -7.25 -11.16
N LEU A 139 0.62 -6.76 -10.53
CA LEU A 139 1.78 -6.24 -11.25
C LEU A 139 2.47 -7.29 -12.13
N VAL A 140 2.52 -8.54 -11.66
CA VAL A 140 3.06 -9.68 -12.43
C VAL A 140 2.18 -9.95 -13.64
N VAL A 141 0.87 -10.07 -13.48
CA VAL A 141 -0.01 -10.39 -14.61
C VAL A 141 -0.17 -9.21 -15.57
N GLN A 142 -0.08 -7.97 -15.07
CA GLN A 142 0.00 -6.77 -15.90
C GLN A 142 1.24 -6.75 -16.82
N SER A 143 2.23 -7.63 -16.60
CA SER A 143 3.37 -7.79 -17.52
C SER A 143 2.99 -8.57 -18.78
N TYR A 144 1.93 -9.36 -18.70
CA TYR A 144 1.39 -10.15 -19.81
C TYR A 144 0.13 -9.53 -20.42
N HIS A 145 -0.69 -8.82 -19.65
CA HIS A 145 -1.95 -8.21 -20.10
C HIS A 145 -2.07 -6.74 -19.67
N ARG A 146 -2.69 -5.87 -20.48
CA ARG A 146 -2.89 -4.46 -20.10
C ARG A 146 -4.18 -4.34 -19.27
N GLY A 147 -4.13 -3.56 -18.19
CA GLY A 147 -5.33 -3.18 -17.42
C GLY A 147 -5.95 -4.29 -16.56
N LEU A 148 -5.15 -5.04 -15.77
CA LEU A 148 -5.68 -6.02 -14.82
C LEU A 148 -6.05 -5.41 -13.46
N ILE A 149 -7.21 -5.80 -12.93
CA ILE A 149 -7.63 -5.58 -11.53
C ILE A 149 -8.03 -6.93 -10.89
N ILE A 150 -7.57 -7.19 -9.67
CA ILE A 150 -7.97 -8.33 -8.82
C ILE A 150 -8.83 -7.80 -7.66
N GLY A 151 -10.10 -8.22 -7.63
CA GLY A 151 -11.04 -7.88 -6.56
C GLY A 151 -11.64 -9.12 -5.89
N GLY A 152 -11.92 -9.03 -4.59
CA GLY A 152 -12.66 -10.05 -3.85
C GLY A 152 -14.05 -9.56 -3.48
N PHE A 153 -15.09 -10.35 -3.77
CA PHE A 153 -16.46 -10.08 -3.32
C PHE A 153 -16.86 -11.05 -2.21
N GLY A 154 -17.32 -10.52 -1.07
CA GLY A 154 -17.89 -11.33 0.01
C GLY A 154 -19.39 -11.48 -0.17
N GLY A 155 -19.86 -12.69 -0.50
CA GLY A 155 -21.29 -13.00 -0.52
C GLY A 155 -21.89 -13.01 0.89
N SER A 156 -23.04 -12.36 1.09
CA SER A 156 -23.84 -12.51 2.31
C SER A 156 -24.30 -13.97 2.52
N PRO A 157 -24.46 -14.45 3.76
CA PRO A 157 -24.93 -15.82 4.00
C PRO A 157 -26.36 -16.01 3.47
N LEU A 158 -26.55 -16.90 2.50
CA LEU A 158 -27.87 -17.38 2.08
C LEU A 158 -28.51 -18.26 3.18
N PRO A 159 -29.85 -18.28 3.32
CA PRO A 159 -30.49 -19.00 4.40
C PRO A 159 -30.41 -20.52 4.23
N ARG A 160 -29.82 -21.17 5.25
CA ARG A 160 -29.97 -22.57 5.71
C ARG A 160 -29.63 -23.68 4.69
N GLY A 161 -28.51 -24.37 4.93
CA GLY A 161 -28.40 -25.82 4.65
C GLY A 161 -27.11 -26.35 4.02
N LEU A 162 -26.26 -25.50 3.44
CA LEU A 162 -24.93 -25.90 2.94
C LEU A 162 -23.89 -24.84 3.31
N PRO A 163 -22.70 -25.21 3.83
CA PRO A 163 -21.62 -24.27 4.06
C PRO A 163 -20.88 -24.01 2.74
N ILE A 164 -21.50 -23.29 1.81
CA ILE A 164 -20.80 -22.78 0.62
C ILE A 164 -20.86 -21.25 0.66
N LEU A 165 -19.97 -20.63 1.43
CA LEU A 165 -19.68 -19.21 1.26
C LEU A 165 -18.81 -19.08 0.01
N ILE A 166 -19.29 -18.60 -1.11
CA ILE A 166 -18.45 -18.40 -2.30
C ILE A 166 -17.66 -17.09 -2.10
N CYS A 167 -16.32 -17.16 -2.08
CA CYS A 167 -15.46 -15.99 -2.33
C CYS A 167 -15.04 -16.11 -3.79
N ASP A 168 -15.62 -15.28 -4.64
CA ASP A 168 -15.20 -15.17 -6.04
C ASP A 168 -14.06 -14.17 -6.11
N ILE A 169 -12.88 -14.63 -6.54
CA ILE A 169 -11.80 -13.75 -6.98
C ILE A 169 -12.08 -13.47 -8.46
N CYS A 170 -12.43 -12.23 -8.77
CA CYS A 170 -12.61 -11.78 -10.14
C CYS A 170 -11.30 -11.18 -10.66
N VAL A 171 -10.82 -11.74 -11.78
CA VAL A 171 -9.66 -11.24 -12.54
C VAL A 171 -10.23 -10.62 -13.81
N ALA A 172 -10.18 -9.29 -13.93
CA ALA A 172 -10.68 -8.56 -15.09
C ALA A 172 -9.54 -7.83 -15.80
N ALA A 173 -9.39 -8.02 -17.11
CA ALA A 173 -8.56 -7.15 -17.95
C ALA A 173 -9.23 -6.87 -19.29
N ASP A 174 -9.04 -5.65 -19.81
CA ASP A 174 -9.61 -5.12 -21.07
C ASP A 174 -11.07 -5.56 -21.35
N ALA A 175 -12.02 -4.81 -20.79
CA ALA A 175 -13.47 -4.90 -21.05
C ALA A 175 -14.13 -6.27 -20.78
N GLY A 176 -13.44 -7.24 -20.16
CA GLY A 176 -13.99 -8.56 -19.82
C GLY A 176 -13.41 -9.19 -18.55
N ILE A 177 -14.19 -10.09 -17.95
CA ILE A 177 -13.73 -10.97 -16.86
C ILE A 177 -12.94 -12.12 -17.51
N ILE A 178 -11.65 -12.21 -17.22
CA ILE A 178 -10.75 -13.24 -17.79
C ILE A 178 -10.82 -14.54 -16.99
N GLY A 179 -11.22 -14.47 -15.73
CA GLY A 179 -11.51 -15.64 -14.91
C GLY A 179 -12.13 -15.27 -13.58
N SER A 180 -13.05 -16.11 -13.12
CA SER A 180 -13.53 -16.15 -11.74
C SER A 180 -13.00 -17.44 -11.11
N LEU A 181 -12.16 -17.34 -10.08
CA LEU A 181 -11.86 -18.50 -9.24
C LEU A 181 -12.87 -18.52 -8.10
N SER A 182 -13.87 -19.41 -8.22
CA SER A 182 -14.68 -19.82 -7.08
C SER A 182 -13.92 -20.90 -6.33
N CYS A 183 -13.35 -20.57 -5.16
CA CYS A 183 -12.80 -21.59 -4.27
C CYS A 183 -13.96 -22.40 -3.64
N VAL A 184 -14.36 -23.49 -4.30
CA VAL A 184 -15.19 -24.55 -3.72
C VAL A 184 -14.23 -25.53 -3.04
N LEU A 185 -14.20 -25.50 -1.71
CA LEU A 185 -13.59 -26.58 -0.92
C LEU A 185 -14.76 -27.34 -0.29
N SER A 186 -14.92 -28.59 -0.72
CA SER A 186 -15.85 -29.58 -0.14
C SER A 186 -15.45 -29.96 1.28
#